data_AF-A0A7K4TQD7-F1
#
_entry.id   AF-A0A7K4TQD7-F1
#
_cell.length_a   1.000
_cell.length_b   1.000
_cell.length_c   1.000
_cell.angle_alpha   90.00
_cell.angle_beta   90.00
_cell.angle_gamma   90.00
#
_symmetry.space_group_name_H-M   'P 1'
#
loop_
_entity.id
_entity.type
_entity.pdbx_description
1 polymer ?
#
loop_
_entity_poly.entity_id
_entity_poly.type
_entity_poly.pdbx_seq_one_letter_code
_entity_poly.pdbx_strand_id
1 'polypeptide(L)'
;AQTGGFWGRDTRGFWAAGGPGIAGIPQVLEAFEQAEREPKPPPHLLFSDVYLEMPPRLRRQREELQRHLETYGEHYPLQHFQK
;
A
#
# COMPACT_ATOMS: atom_id res chain seq x y z
N ALA A 1 15.06 -33.60 -31.88
CA ALA A 1 14.63 -32.31 -31.30
C ALA A 1 14.15 -32.56 -29.89
N GLN A 2 14.86 -32.06 -28.88
CA GLN A 2 14.48 -32.21 -27.48
C GLN A 2 13.47 -31.10 -27.17
N THR A 3 12.21 -31.46 -26.92
CA THR A 3 11.21 -30.50 -26.43
C THR A 3 11.52 -30.20 -24.97
N GLY A 4 12.32 -29.15 -24.74
CA GLY A 4 12.63 -28.63 -23.42
C GLY A 4 11.39 -28.03 -22.76
N GLY A 5 10.56 -28.88 -22.15
CA GLY A 5 9.48 -28.44 -21.28
C GLY A 5 10.06 -27.91 -19.97
N PHE A 6 9.87 -26.63 -19.68
CA PHE A 6 10.45 -25.94 -18.52
C PHE A 6 9.73 -26.21 -17.18
N TRP A 7 8.71 -27.09 -17.13
CA TRP A 7 7.92 -27.36 -15.92
C TRP A 7 7.50 -28.84 -15.80
N GLY A 8 7.87 -29.48 -14.68
CA GLY A 8 7.60 -30.89 -14.34
C GLY A 8 7.12 -31.13 -12.90
N ARG A 9 6.69 -32.37 -12.60
CA ARG A 9 6.06 -32.82 -11.33
C ARG A 9 7.02 -32.88 -10.12
N ASP A 10 8.32 -32.78 -10.38
CA ASP A 10 9.43 -32.70 -9.42
C ASP A 10 9.54 -31.32 -8.75
N THR A 11 8.90 -30.31 -9.33
CA THR A 11 9.06 -28.95 -8.86
C THR A 11 8.47 -28.72 -7.47
N ARG A 12 7.58 -29.53 -6.89
CA ARG A 12 6.97 -29.24 -5.56
C ARG A 12 7.95 -29.17 -4.38
N GLY A 13 9.01 -29.99 -4.36
CA GLY A 13 10.10 -29.86 -3.37
C GLY A 13 11.04 -28.71 -3.71
N PHE A 14 11.27 -28.49 -5.01
CA PHE A 14 11.95 -27.32 -5.56
C PHE A 14 11.21 -26.02 -5.15
N TRP A 15 9.87 -26.03 -5.10
CA TRP A 15 8.99 -24.94 -4.67
C TRP A 15 8.98 -24.73 -3.14
N ALA A 16 9.60 -25.57 -2.32
CA ALA A 16 9.81 -25.29 -0.89
C ALA A 16 11.28 -24.95 -0.59
N ALA A 17 12.20 -25.37 -1.47
CA ALA A 17 13.64 -25.19 -1.35
C ALA A 17 14.21 -24.03 -2.20
N GLY A 18 13.38 -23.11 -2.72
CA GLY A 18 13.85 -21.92 -3.44
C GLY A 18 14.01 -22.05 -4.97
N GLY A 19 13.26 -22.94 -5.62
CA GLY A 19 13.11 -23.00 -7.07
C GLY A 19 12.50 -21.71 -7.67
N PRO A 20 12.61 -21.52 -9.01
CA PRO A 20 12.45 -20.24 -9.71
C PRO A 20 11.06 -19.59 -9.60
N GLY A 21 10.07 -20.21 -8.96
CA GLY A 21 8.79 -19.57 -8.69
C GLY A 21 8.36 -19.41 -7.22
N ILE A 22 9.06 -19.97 -6.21
CA ILE A 22 8.96 -19.45 -4.81
C ILE A 22 10.19 -18.69 -4.35
N ALA A 23 11.21 -18.55 -5.19
CA ALA A 23 12.37 -17.70 -4.90
C ALA A 23 11.99 -16.25 -4.51
N GLY A 24 10.72 -15.86 -4.74
CA GLY A 24 10.11 -14.59 -4.36
C GLY A 24 9.41 -14.56 -2.98
N ILE A 25 9.18 -15.67 -2.28
CA ILE A 25 8.44 -15.65 -0.99
C ILE A 25 9.15 -14.80 0.07
N PRO A 26 10.48 -14.92 0.28
CA PRO A 26 11.18 -14.05 1.23
C PRO A 26 11.00 -12.56 0.93
N GLN A 27 11.03 -12.17 -0.35
CA GLN A 27 10.86 -10.79 -0.81
C GLN A 27 9.41 -10.33 -0.64
N VAL A 28 8.43 -11.22 -0.86
CA VAL A 28 7.01 -10.92 -0.60
C VAL A 28 6.78 -10.69 0.89
N LEU A 29 7.32 -11.54 1.76
CA LEU A 29 7.20 -11.39 3.20
C LEU A 29 7.89 -10.12 3.70
N GLU A 30 9.10 -9.84 3.20
CA GLU A 30 9.82 -8.60 3.51
C GLU A 30 9.03 -7.35 3.06
N ALA A 31 8.52 -7.34 1.83
CA ALA A 31 7.72 -6.23 1.32
C ALA A 31 6.42 -6.06 2.13
N PHE A 32 5.82 -7.15 2.59
CA PHE A 32 4.61 -7.13 3.41
C PHE A 32 4.89 -6.52 4.78
N GLU A 33 5.95 -6.98 5.48
CA GLU A 33 6.35 -6.41 6.77
C GLU A 33 6.70 -4.91 6.66
N GLN A 34 7.33 -4.50 5.55
CA GLN A 34 7.63 -3.08 5.30
C GLN A 34 6.35 -2.27 5.11
N ALA A 35 5.41 -2.75 4.28
CA ALA A 35 4.15 -2.07 4.00
C ALA A 35 3.25 -1.94 5.24
N GLU A 36 3.22 -2.95 6.13
CA GLU A 36 2.42 -2.88 7.36
C GLU A 36 2.94 -1.83 8.35
N ARG A 37 4.24 -1.54 8.32
CA ARG A 37 4.87 -0.52 9.17
C ARG A 37 4.75 0.89 8.61
N GLU A 38 4.43 1.02 7.33
CA GLU A 38 4.35 2.32 6.68
C GLU A 38 3.10 3.09 7.17
N PRO A 39 3.26 4.35 7.63
CA PRO A 39 2.13 5.18 8.01
C PRO A 39 1.28 5.52 6.78
N LYS A 40 -0.04 5.59 6.99
CA LYS A 40 -1.01 5.95 5.96
C LYS A 40 -0.73 7.36 5.41
N PRO A 41 -0.99 7.62 4.12
CA PRO A 41 -0.86 8.96 3.55
C PRO A 41 -1.73 9.98 4.29
N PRO A 42 -1.32 11.26 4.39
CA PRO A 42 -2.01 12.24 5.23
C PRO A 42 -3.46 12.48 4.76
N PRO A 43 -4.42 12.72 5.67
CA PRO A 43 -5.85 12.79 5.33
C PRO A 43 -6.22 13.86 4.29
N HIS A 44 -5.42 14.92 4.16
CA HIS A 44 -5.67 16.00 3.20
C HIS A 44 -5.54 15.55 1.73
N LEU A 45 -4.83 14.44 1.46
CA LEU A 45 -4.74 13.85 0.12
C LEU A 45 -6.05 13.21 -0.34
N LEU A 46 -7.02 13.01 0.54
CA LEU A 46 -8.37 12.58 0.16
C LEU A 46 -9.03 13.52 -0.87
N PHE A 47 -8.59 14.78 -0.90
CA PHE A 47 -9.15 15.83 -1.77
C PHE A 47 -8.31 16.10 -3.02
N SER A 48 -7.09 15.57 -3.12
CA SER A 48 -6.25 15.74 -4.31
C SER A 48 -6.67 14.79 -5.41
N ASP A 49 -6.26 15.08 -6.64
CA ASP A 49 -6.40 14.20 -7.81
C ASP A 49 -7.83 13.81 -8.22
N VAL A 50 -8.85 14.41 -7.56
CA VAL A 50 -10.26 14.32 -7.99
C VAL A 50 -10.48 15.03 -9.33
N TYR A 51 -9.79 16.16 -9.50
CA TYR A 51 -9.74 16.94 -10.73
C TYR A 51 -8.29 17.37 -10.96
N LEU A 52 -7.95 17.77 -12.18
CA LEU A 52 -6.63 18.33 -12.49
C LEU A 52 -6.28 19.51 -11.57
N GLU A 53 -7.27 20.38 -11.31
CA GLU A 53 -7.16 21.49 -10.37
C GLU A 53 -8.26 21.39 -9.32
N MET A 54 -7.89 21.55 -8.04
CA MET A 54 -8.83 21.48 -6.93
C MET A 54 -9.85 22.63 -6.97
N PRO A 55 -11.15 22.36 -7.20
CA PRO A 55 -12.16 23.41 -7.29
C PRO A 55 -12.35 24.15 -5.95
N PRO A 56 -12.82 25.41 -5.95
CA PRO A 56 -12.97 26.19 -4.72
C PRO A 56 -13.82 25.52 -3.63
N ARG A 57 -14.90 24.82 -4.03
CA ARG A 57 -15.75 24.08 -3.09
C ARG A 57 -15.01 22.93 -2.41
N LEU A 58 -14.18 22.21 -3.15
CA LEU A 58 -13.40 21.08 -2.64
C LEU A 58 -12.27 21.56 -1.72
N ARG A 59 -11.66 22.70 -2.06
CA ARG A 59 -10.68 23.37 -1.19
C ARG A 59 -11.30 23.76 0.16
N ARG A 60 -12.50 24.32 0.14
CA ARG A 60 -13.26 24.65 1.36
C ARG A 60 -13.55 23.40 2.20
N GLN A 61 -13.98 22.30 1.59
CA GLN A 61 -14.20 21.04 2.31
C GLN A 61 -12.93 20.51 3.00
N ARG A 62 -11.79 20.62 2.32
CA ARG A 62 -10.48 20.27 2.91
C ARG A 62 -10.15 21.13 4.13
N GLU A 63 -10.38 22.44 4.04
CA GLU A 63 -10.18 23.38 5.15
C GLU A 63 -11.13 23.10 6.34
N GLU A 64 -12.39 22.77 6.06
CA GLU A 64 -13.36 22.37 7.08
C GLU A 64 -12.92 21.08 7.81
N LEU A 65 -12.42 20.07 7.08
CA LEU A 65 -11.86 18.87 7.69
C LEU A 65 -10.65 19.20 8.57
N GLN A 66 -9.75 20.06 8.11
CA GLN A 66 -8.58 20.45 8.88
C GLN A 66 -8.97 21.05 10.25
N ARG A 67 -9.90 22.01 10.26
CA ARG A 67 -10.41 22.61 11.51
C ARG A 67 -11.12 21.60 12.40
N HIS A 68 -11.85 20.66 11.79
CA HIS A 68 -12.52 19.58 12.52
C HIS A 68 -11.51 18.68 13.23
N LEU A 69 -10.42 18.29 12.57
CA LEU A 69 -9.37 17.47 13.18
C LEU A 69 -8.52 18.25 14.19
N GLU A 70 -8.38 19.57 14.05
CA GLU A 70 -7.75 20.42 15.08
C GLU A 70 -8.56 20.42 16.38
N THR A 71 -9.90 20.38 16.29
CA THR A 71 -10.79 20.46 17.46
C THR A 71 -11.15 19.08 18.03
N TYR A 72 -11.35 18.08 17.16
CA TYR A 72 -11.91 16.76 17.49
C TYR A 72 -10.99 15.60 17.06
N GLY A 73 -9.72 15.88 16.82
CA GLY A 73 -8.75 14.89 16.32
C GLY A 73 -8.57 13.67 17.22
N GLU A 74 -8.82 13.82 18.53
CA GLU A 74 -8.80 12.75 19.53
C GLU A 74 -9.76 11.59 19.24
N HIS A 75 -10.82 11.84 18.43
CA HIS A 75 -11.78 10.82 18.02
C HIS A 75 -11.37 10.07 16.75
N TYR A 76 -10.21 10.39 16.16
CA TYR A 76 -9.72 9.80 14.93
C TYR A 76 -8.34 9.14 15.14
N PRO A 77 -8.03 8.06 14.42
CA PRO A 77 -6.76 7.34 14.57
C PRO A 77 -5.61 8.06 13.83
N LEU A 78 -5.37 9.33 14.14
CA LEU A 78 -4.40 10.19 13.44
C LEU A 78 -2.95 9.73 13.62
N GLN A 79 -2.65 8.94 14.67
CA GLN A 79 -1.31 8.39 14.89
C GLN A 79 -0.82 7.44 13.78
N HIS A 80 -1.73 6.86 12.99
CA HIS A 80 -1.37 5.95 11.89
C HIS A 80 -1.15 6.69 10.57
N PHE A 81 -1.31 8.01 10.55
CA PHE A 81 -1.16 8.83 9.36
C PHE A 81 0.16 9.59 9.40
N GLN A 82 0.71 9.84 8.21
CA GLN A 82 1.81 10.78 8.02
C GLN A 82 1.34 12.19 8.42
N LYS A 83 2.28 12.98 8.94
CA LYS A 83 2.02 14.38 9.33
C LYS A 83 2.00 15.30 8.12
#